data_AF-A0A7V2E064-F1
#
_entry.id   AF-A0A7V2E064-F1
#
_cell.length_a   1.000
_cell.length_b   1.000
_cell.length_c   1.000
_cell.angle_alpha   90.00
_cell.angle_beta   90.00
_cell.angle_gamma   90.00
#
_symmetry.space_group_name_H-M   'P 1'
#
loop_
_entity.id
_entity.type
_entity.pdbx_description
1 polymer ?
#
loop_
_entity_poly.entity_id
_entity_poly.type
_entity_poly.pdbx_seq_one_letter_code
_entity_poly.pdbx_strand_id
1 'polypeptide(L)'
;MTPSGPPPIIGRVRERFVSAAEVGERLGVSPDTVTRWCREGRIPGIKPGRDWRIPASVVEDLLEGRPSRHWSADLARQLLALRGPAHVLCLVPGRAHDARRFAGVLEGLGPSFRRAPEPPRGPVGGILPRTVLLAALRATAEAELELLAEADGAFVLRFVGQDGASLAPQERRVDRLARARGRVVLCLAALGEAPELGALLPFHTHLLLGAVHGRSWLSRSEPPAGAAGAGGA
;
A
#
# COMPACT_ATOMS: atom_id res chain seq x y z
N MET A 1 25.65 32.71 21.02
CA MET A 1 25.76 33.05 19.59
C MET A 1 24.77 32.18 18.83
N THR A 2 23.59 32.71 18.52
CA THR A 2 22.62 32.09 17.61
C THR A 2 23.08 32.36 16.18
N PRO A 3 23.22 31.35 15.29
CA PRO A 3 23.47 31.62 13.89
C PRO A 3 22.19 32.21 13.29
N SER A 4 22.13 33.55 13.25
CA SER A 4 21.17 34.34 12.47
C SER A 4 21.64 34.34 11.01
N GLY A 5 21.52 33.18 10.36
CA GLY A 5 21.56 33.09 8.91
C GLY A 5 20.13 33.05 8.39
N PRO A 6 19.80 33.71 7.26
CA PRO A 6 18.55 33.43 6.58
C PRO A 6 18.46 31.91 6.35
N PRO A 7 17.28 31.29 6.54
CA PRO A 7 17.12 29.86 6.26
C PRO A 7 17.62 29.59 4.83
N PRO A 8 18.35 28.49 4.58
CA PRO A 8 18.79 28.17 3.24
C PRO A 8 17.56 28.18 2.35
N ILE A 9 17.57 29.05 1.33
CA ILE A 9 16.57 29.01 0.27
C ILE A 9 16.72 27.62 -0.31
N ILE A 10 15.79 26.72 0.04
CA ILE A 10 15.72 25.37 -0.51
C ILE A 10 15.63 25.59 -2.01
N GLY A 11 16.76 25.41 -2.71
CA GLY A 11 16.85 25.61 -4.13
C GLY A 11 15.74 24.81 -4.76
N ARG A 12 14.85 25.49 -5.50
CA ARG A 12 13.77 24.85 -6.24
C ARG A 12 14.45 23.91 -7.23
N VAL A 13 14.59 22.63 -6.87
CA VAL A 13 15.17 21.62 -7.76
C VAL A 13 14.31 21.62 -9.00
N ARG A 14 14.85 22.14 -10.10
CA ARG A 14 14.16 22.14 -11.39
C ARG A 14 14.14 20.69 -11.87
N GLU A 15 13.01 20.04 -11.67
CA GLU A 15 12.77 18.68 -12.18
C GLU A 15 12.99 18.68 -13.70
N ARG A 16 13.83 17.76 -14.18
CA ARG A 16 14.11 17.62 -15.60
C ARG A 16 13.11 16.64 -16.18
N PHE A 17 12.62 16.90 -17.38
CA PHE A 17 11.74 15.96 -18.08
C PHE A 17 12.45 15.35 -19.28
N VAL A 18 12.28 14.05 -19.46
CA VAL A 18 12.81 13.27 -20.58
C VAL A 18 11.68 12.67 -21.43
N SER A 19 11.97 12.38 -22.69
CA SER A 19 10.95 11.85 -23.62
C SER A 19 10.68 10.36 -23.39
N ALA A 20 9.50 9.88 -23.80
CA ALA A 20 9.21 8.44 -23.77
C ALA A 20 10.20 7.59 -24.58
N ALA A 21 10.76 8.13 -25.66
CA ALA A 21 11.77 7.46 -26.47
C ALA A 21 13.07 7.25 -25.70
N GLU A 22 13.56 8.31 -25.07
CA GLU A 22 14.77 8.28 -24.24
C GLU A 22 14.61 7.37 -23.02
N VAL A 23 13.43 7.37 -22.38
CA VAL A 23 13.13 6.44 -21.29
C VAL A 23 13.12 4.99 -21.77
N GLY A 24 12.57 4.75 -22.96
CA GLY A 24 12.55 3.42 -23.58
C GLY A 24 13.97 2.90 -23.81
N GLU A 25 14.83 3.73 -24.39
CA GLU A 25 16.24 3.42 -24.61
C GLU A 25 16.97 3.09 -23.30
N ARG A 26 16.82 3.93 -22.26
CA ARG A 26 17.47 3.73 -20.96
C ARG A 26 16.99 2.46 -20.24
N LEU A 27 15.71 2.14 -20.34
CA LEU A 27 15.10 0.99 -19.66
C LEU A 27 15.14 -0.30 -20.50
N GLY A 28 15.59 -0.24 -21.76
CA GLY A 28 15.57 -1.37 -22.68
C GLY A 28 14.15 -1.82 -23.08
N VAL A 29 13.19 -0.89 -23.16
CA VAL A 29 11.79 -1.16 -23.56
C VAL A 29 11.35 -0.26 -24.71
N SER A 30 10.30 -0.64 -25.44
CA SER A 30 9.80 0.20 -26.54
C SER A 30 9.25 1.55 -26.03
N PRO A 31 9.38 2.65 -26.79
CA PRO A 31 8.77 3.94 -26.46
C PRO A 31 7.25 3.87 -26.30
N ASP A 32 6.59 2.98 -27.05
CA ASP A 32 5.17 2.68 -26.94
C ASP A 32 4.82 2.05 -25.58
N THR A 33 5.70 1.20 -25.05
CA THR A 33 5.54 0.63 -23.70
C THR A 33 5.59 1.72 -22.65
N VAL A 34 6.54 2.66 -22.75
CA VAL A 34 6.63 3.81 -21.83
C VAL A 34 5.39 4.69 -21.95
N THR A 35 4.98 5.01 -23.18
CA THR A 35 3.77 5.78 -23.48
C THR A 35 2.53 5.12 -22.88
N ARG A 36 2.42 3.80 -22.98
CA ARG A 36 1.35 3.01 -22.38
C ARG A 36 1.39 3.08 -20.87
N TRP A 37 2.56 2.94 -20.24
CA TRP A 37 2.69 3.08 -18.78
C TRP A 37 2.29 4.48 -18.29
N CYS A 38 2.63 5.53 -19.02
CA CYS A 38 2.16 6.88 -18.70
C CYS A 38 0.63 7.01 -18.83
N ARG A 39 0.03 6.47 -19.90
CA ARG A 39 -1.43 6.46 -20.11
C ARG A 39 -2.16 5.69 -19.01
N GLU A 40 -1.60 4.57 -18.58
CA GLU A 40 -2.12 3.72 -17.50
C GLU A 40 -1.85 4.32 -16.10
N GLY A 41 -1.13 5.44 -15.99
CA GLY A 41 -0.74 6.04 -14.70
C GLY A 41 0.30 5.23 -13.91
N ARG A 42 0.92 4.24 -14.55
CA ARG A 42 1.97 3.38 -13.98
C ARG A 42 3.32 4.05 -13.85
N ILE A 43 3.57 5.16 -14.56
CA ILE A 43 4.70 6.08 -14.38
C ILE A 43 4.18 7.53 -14.48
N PRO A 44 4.65 8.48 -13.66
CA PRO A 44 4.21 9.87 -13.77
C PRO A 44 4.72 10.42 -15.10
N GLY A 45 3.86 11.11 -15.81
CA GLY A 45 4.22 11.81 -17.03
C GLY A 45 3.23 12.92 -17.30
N ILE A 46 3.70 13.96 -17.96
CA ILE A 46 2.84 14.98 -18.55
C ILE A 46 2.89 14.84 -20.07
N LYS A 47 1.80 15.16 -20.75
CA LYS A 47 1.72 15.08 -22.22
C LYS A 47 1.50 16.48 -22.82
N PRO A 48 2.52 17.35 -22.82
CA PRO A 48 2.43 18.64 -23.49
C PRO A 48 2.39 18.41 -25.01
N GLY A 49 1.23 18.62 -25.62
CA GLY A 49 1.01 18.37 -27.04
C GLY A 49 0.95 16.88 -27.37
N ARG A 50 1.85 16.39 -28.24
CA ARG A 50 1.77 15.02 -28.79
C ARG A 50 2.57 13.99 -28.01
N ASP A 51 3.65 14.40 -27.35
CA ASP A 51 4.61 13.49 -26.74
C ASP A 51 4.53 13.48 -25.21
N TRP A 52 4.84 12.34 -24.61
CA TRP A 52 5.01 12.23 -23.16
C TRP A 52 6.35 12.78 -22.71
N ARG A 53 6.32 13.40 -21.53
CA ARG A 53 7.46 13.94 -20.80
C ARG A 53 7.42 13.36 -19.39
N ILE A 54 8.44 12.59 -19.05
CA ILE A 54 8.56 11.84 -17.80
C ILE A 54 9.60 12.55 -16.93
N PRO A 55 9.33 12.83 -15.64
CA PRO A 55 10.32 13.34 -14.71
C PRO A 55 11.56 12.43 -14.66
N ALA A 56 12.76 12.98 -14.85
CA ALA A 56 14.03 12.23 -14.86
C ALA A 56 14.22 11.46 -13.56
N SER A 57 13.79 12.08 -12.46
CA SER A 57 13.60 11.45 -11.16
C SER A 57 12.99 10.06 -11.16
N VAL A 58 11.91 9.89 -11.93
CA VAL A 58 11.13 8.65 -11.95
C VAL A 58 11.94 7.61 -12.71
N VAL A 59 12.62 8.03 -13.76
CA VAL A 59 13.43 7.15 -14.59
C VAL A 59 14.61 6.61 -13.79
N GLU A 60 15.26 7.45 -12.99
CA GLU A 60 16.28 7.06 -12.02
C GLU A 60 15.73 6.04 -11.02
N ASP A 61 14.58 6.35 -10.38
CA ASP A 61 13.94 5.44 -9.43
C ASP A 61 13.64 4.07 -10.09
N LEU A 62 13.15 4.07 -11.34
CA LEU A 62 12.86 2.83 -12.10
C LEU A 62 14.12 2.03 -12.43
N LEU A 63 15.20 2.70 -12.85
CA LEU A 63 16.49 2.08 -13.16
C LEU A 63 17.10 1.41 -11.93
N GLU A 64 16.98 2.06 -10.77
CA GLU A 64 17.48 1.54 -9.49
C GLU A 64 16.51 0.53 -8.85
N GLY A 65 15.36 0.26 -9.48
CA GLY A 65 14.33 -0.64 -8.94
C GLY A 65 13.66 -0.11 -7.66
N ARG A 66 13.75 1.20 -7.41
CA ARG A 66 13.19 1.89 -6.26
C ARG A 66 11.74 2.32 -6.53
N PRO A 67 10.89 2.40 -5.49
CA PRO A 67 9.58 3.01 -5.60
C PRO A 67 9.73 4.47 -6.05
N SER A 68 8.85 4.94 -6.95
CA SER A 68 8.91 6.33 -7.39
C SER A 68 8.55 7.29 -6.26
N ARG A 69 9.45 8.23 -5.99
CA ARG A 69 9.27 9.23 -4.93
C ARG A 69 8.00 10.08 -5.08
N HIS A 70 7.55 10.27 -6.32
CA HIS A 70 6.33 11.04 -6.62
C HIS A 70 5.07 10.39 -6.03
N TRP A 71 4.92 9.08 -6.17
CA TRP A 71 3.74 8.40 -5.61
C TRP A 71 3.90 8.04 -4.15
N SER A 72 5.12 7.74 -3.70
CA SER A 72 5.40 7.57 -2.28
C SER A 72 4.96 8.82 -1.50
N ALA A 73 5.25 10.03 -2.01
CA ALA A 73 4.79 11.27 -1.41
C ALA A 73 3.26 11.45 -1.46
N ASP A 74 2.59 11.06 -2.56
CA ASP A 74 1.12 11.09 -2.65
C ASP A 74 0.47 10.12 -1.66
N LEU A 75 0.98 8.88 -1.57
CA LEU A 75 0.51 7.87 -0.63
C LEU A 75 0.74 8.28 0.83
N ALA A 76 1.91 8.84 1.15
CA ALA A 76 2.20 9.37 2.49
C ALA A 76 1.17 10.43 2.90
N ARG A 77 0.83 11.35 1.99
CA ARG A 77 -0.24 12.34 2.24
C ARG A 77 -1.61 11.69 2.44
N GLN A 78 -1.96 10.67 1.64
CA GLN A 78 -3.22 9.94 1.80
C GLN A 78 -3.30 9.25 3.17
N LEU A 79 -2.22 8.61 3.62
CA LEU A 79 -2.16 7.92 4.91
C LEU A 79 -2.21 8.89 6.10
N LEU A 80 -1.51 10.01 6.02
CA LEU A 80 -1.55 11.07 7.05
C LEU A 80 -2.94 11.71 7.17
N ALA A 81 -3.78 11.61 6.14
CA ALA A 81 -5.14 12.13 6.16
C ALA A 81 -6.15 11.18 6.84
N LEU A 82 -5.76 9.95 7.19
CA LEU A 82 -6.61 9.04 7.96
C LEU A 82 -6.90 9.64 9.33
N ARG A 83 -8.18 9.88 9.64
CA ARG A 83 -8.64 10.40 10.93
C ARG A 83 -8.98 9.25 11.88
N GLY A 84 -8.34 9.20 13.04
CA GLY A 84 -8.62 8.22 14.10
C GLY A 84 -8.10 6.81 13.79
N PRO A 85 -8.53 5.79 14.56
CA PRO A 85 -8.19 4.41 14.25
C PRO A 85 -8.78 4.01 12.90
N ALA A 86 -7.99 3.33 12.08
CA ALA A 86 -8.42 2.89 10.75
C ALA A 86 -7.95 1.46 10.50
N HIS A 87 -8.86 0.61 10.05
CA HIS A 87 -8.56 -0.73 9.59
C HIS A 87 -8.63 -0.74 8.06
N VAL A 88 -7.48 -0.87 7.40
CA VAL A 88 -7.31 -0.60 5.96
C VAL A 88 -6.97 -1.89 5.22
N LEU A 89 -7.83 -2.35 4.33
CA LEU A 89 -7.54 -3.48 3.45
C LEU A 89 -6.68 -2.99 2.28
N CYS A 90 -5.44 -3.44 2.22
CA CYS A 90 -4.45 -3.01 1.24
C CYS A 90 -4.33 -4.07 0.13
N LEU A 91 -4.96 -3.83 -1.01
CA LEU A 91 -4.96 -4.72 -2.15
C LEU A 91 -3.82 -4.34 -3.09
N VAL A 92 -2.87 -5.27 -3.29
CA VAL A 92 -1.71 -5.07 -4.14
C VAL A 92 -1.86 -5.95 -5.40
N PRO A 93 -1.84 -5.38 -6.61
CA PRO A 93 -1.82 -6.17 -7.84
C PRO A 93 -0.60 -7.09 -7.90
N GLY A 94 -0.77 -8.26 -8.51
CA GLY A 94 0.31 -9.25 -8.63
C GLY A 94 0.27 -10.29 -7.51
N ARG A 95 1.42 -10.87 -7.19
CA ARG A 95 1.55 -12.01 -6.25
C ARG A 95 2.10 -11.56 -4.90
N ALA A 96 2.28 -12.49 -3.98
CA ALA A 96 2.82 -12.21 -2.64
C ALA A 96 4.13 -11.40 -2.65
N HIS A 97 5.00 -11.57 -3.66
CA HIS A 97 6.22 -10.77 -3.79
C HIS A 97 5.94 -9.28 -4.01
N ASP A 98 4.92 -8.93 -4.77
CA ASP A 98 4.55 -7.53 -5.04
C ASP A 98 4.00 -6.87 -3.77
N ALA A 99 3.19 -7.61 -3.00
CA ALA A 99 2.76 -7.15 -1.67
C ALA A 99 3.94 -6.90 -0.72
N ARG A 100 4.98 -7.75 -0.73
CA ARG A 100 6.20 -7.50 0.07
C ARG A 100 6.97 -6.27 -0.39
N ARG A 101 7.09 -6.05 -1.70
CA ARG A 101 7.72 -4.81 -2.21
C ARG A 101 6.91 -3.59 -1.79
N PHE A 102 5.58 -3.67 -1.85
CA PHE A 102 4.71 -2.58 -1.40
C PHE A 102 4.77 -2.34 0.11
N ALA A 103 4.94 -3.39 0.92
CA ALA A 103 5.22 -3.26 2.35
C ALA A 103 6.49 -2.41 2.60
N GLY A 104 7.56 -2.66 1.84
CA GLY A 104 8.78 -1.84 1.90
C GLY A 104 8.57 -0.38 1.47
N VAL A 105 7.63 -0.11 0.54
CA VAL A 105 7.22 1.26 0.20
C VAL A 105 6.65 1.94 1.44
N LEU A 106 5.66 1.30 2.08
CA LEU A 106 4.96 1.84 3.24
C LEU A 106 5.93 2.12 4.40
N GLU A 107 6.80 1.16 4.73
CA GLU A 107 7.83 1.30 5.75
C GLU A 107 8.77 2.49 5.47
N GLY A 108 9.05 2.78 4.20
CA GLY A 108 9.88 3.91 3.78
C GLY A 108 9.21 5.29 3.82
N LEU A 109 7.90 5.40 4.09
CA LEU A 109 7.16 6.68 4.04
C LEU A 109 7.34 7.58 5.27
N GLY A 110 7.97 7.08 6.35
CA GLY A 110 8.27 7.90 7.53
C GLY A 110 7.32 7.83 8.73
N PRO A 111 6.09 7.26 8.71
CA PRO A 111 5.47 6.78 9.94
C PRO A 111 6.28 5.62 10.52
N SER A 112 6.36 5.50 11.84
CA SER A 112 6.97 4.35 12.51
C SER A 112 6.10 3.10 12.30
N PHE A 113 6.16 2.50 11.12
CA PHE A 113 5.49 1.25 10.81
C PHE A 113 6.08 0.14 11.66
N ARG A 114 5.21 -0.60 12.36
CA ARG A 114 5.58 -1.87 12.96
C ARG A 114 5.01 -2.99 12.11
N ARG A 115 5.89 -3.79 11.53
CA ARG A 115 5.51 -4.94 10.72
C ARG A 115 5.33 -6.17 11.60
N ALA A 116 4.14 -6.76 11.54
CA ALA A 116 3.88 -8.05 12.12
C ALA A 116 4.60 -9.16 11.32
N PRO A 117 4.89 -10.31 11.96
CA PRO A 117 5.50 -11.44 11.27
C PRO A 117 4.67 -11.82 10.04
N GLU A 118 5.34 -12.11 8.93
CA GLU A 118 4.65 -12.60 7.75
C GLU A 118 4.16 -14.03 8.01
N PRO A 119 2.89 -14.36 7.69
CA PRO A 119 2.39 -15.71 7.84
C PRO A 119 3.24 -16.66 6.99
N PRO A 120 3.58 -17.85 7.52
CA PRO A 120 4.37 -18.81 6.79
C PRO A 120 3.63 -19.23 5.53
N ARG A 121 4.39 -19.45 4.45
CA ARG A 121 3.81 -19.98 3.22
C ARG A 121 3.28 -21.38 3.49
N GLY A 122 2.06 -21.63 3.03
CA GLY A 122 1.46 -22.95 3.09
C GLY A 122 2.27 -24.00 2.35
N PRO A 123 2.55 -25.17 2.94
CA PRO A 123 2.95 -26.33 2.15
C PRO A 123 1.85 -26.69 1.14
N VAL A 124 2.25 -27.04 -0.08
CA VAL A 124 1.33 -27.54 -1.12
C VAL A 124 1.10 -29.03 -0.86
N GLY A 125 -0.16 -29.47 -0.67
CA GLY A 125 -0.45 -30.90 -0.48
C GLY A 125 -1.69 -31.19 0.37
N GLY A 126 -1.77 -32.44 0.88
CA GLY A 126 -2.94 -33.00 1.58
C GLY A 126 -3.24 -32.42 2.98
N ILE A 127 -4.06 -33.14 3.75
CA ILE A 127 -4.67 -32.67 5.02
C ILE A 127 -3.62 -32.25 6.07
N LEU A 128 -2.54 -33.00 6.26
CA LEU A 128 -1.49 -32.71 7.26
C LEU A 128 -0.79 -31.35 7.00
N PRO A 129 -0.29 -31.07 5.77
CA PRO A 129 0.14 -29.75 5.34
C PRO A 129 -0.84 -28.62 5.71
N ARG A 130 -2.15 -28.84 5.48
CA ARG A 130 -3.19 -27.83 5.76
C ARG A 130 -3.39 -27.59 7.25
N THR A 131 -3.37 -28.62 8.09
CA THR A 131 -3.51 -28.46 9.55
C THR A 131 -2.33 -27.70 10.15
N VAL A 132 -1.10 -28.02 9.73
CA VAL A 132 0.10 -27.30 10.18
C VAL A 132 0.06 -25.84 9.74
N LEU A 133 -0.36 -25.58 8.50
CA LEU A 133 -0.57 -24.21 8.02
C LEU A 133 -1.57 -23.44 8.87
N LEU A 134 -2.74 -24.00 9.15
CA LEU A 134 -3.76 -23.34 9.97
C LEU A 134 -3.27 -23.05 11.39
N ALA A 135 -2.49 -23.95 12.00
CA ALA A 135 -1.88 -23.72 13.30
C ALA A 135 -0.86 -22.57 13.24
N ALA A 136 -0.03 -22.53 12.21
CA ALA A 136 0.97 -21.48 12.05
C ALA A 136 0.35 -20.11 11.72
N LEU A 137 -0.73 -20.08 10.95
CA LEU A 137 -1.55 -18.88 10.73
C LEU A 137 -2.14 -18.36 12.05
N ARG A 138 -2.65 -19.24 12.91
CA ARG A 138 -3.16 -18.87 14.24
C ARG A 138 -2.07 -18.34 15.16
N ALA A 139 -0.90 -18.96 15.20
CA ALA A 139 0.22 -18.48 16.01
C ALA A 139 0.71 -17.10 15.53
N THR A 140 0.78 -16.89 14.22
CA THR A 140 1.09 -15.58 13.62
C THR A 140 0.05 -14.54 14.02
N ALA A 141 -1.23 -14.93 14.00
CA ALA A 141 -2.35 -14.10 14.41
C ALA A 141 -2.30 -13.67 15.89
N GLU A 142 -1.85 -14.51 16.82
CA GLU A 142 -1.69 -14.08 18.21
C GLU A 142 -0.51 -13.11 18.36
N ALA A 143 0.63 -13.40 17.72
CA ALA A 143 1.79 -12.51 17.71
C ALA A 143 1.48 -11.14 17.10
N GLU A 144 0.60 -11.09 16.09
CA GLU A 144 0.07 -9.84 15.55
C GLU A 144 -0.68 -9.04 16.62
N LEU A 145 -1.59 -9.67 17.35
CA LEU A 145 -2.41 -8.97 18.36
C LEU A 145 -1.56 -8.44 19.53
N GLU A 146 -0.54 -9.20 19.95
CA GLU A 146 0.46 -8.74 20.91
C GLU A 146 1.20 -7.50 20.39
N LEU A 147 1.69 -7.54 19.15
CA LEU A 147 2.35 -6.40 18.53
C LEU A 147 1.42 -5.18 18.39
N LEU A 148 0.16 -5.39 18.01
CA LEU A 148 -0.84 -4.31 17.96
C LEU A 148 -1.12 -3.70 19.34
N ALA A 149 -1.08 -4.52 20.39
CA ALA A 149 -1.28 -4.06 21.75
C ALA A 149 -0.08 -3.22 22.25
N GLU A 150 1.14 -3.61 21.91
CA GLU A 150 2.37 -3.04 22.45
C GLU A 150 3.04 -1.98 21.56
N ALA A 151 2.68 -1.88 20.27
CA ALA A 151 3.38 -1.00 19.34
C ALA A 151 3.31 0.49 19.76
N ASP A 152 4.45 1.14 19.95
CA ASP A 152 4.53 2.59 20.21
C ASP A 152 4.26 3.48 18.96
N GLY A 153 3.82 2.88 17.84
CA GLY A 153 3.60 3.55 16.56
C GLY A 153 2.13 3.71 16.17
N ALA A 154 1.81 4.72 15.38
CA ALA A 154 0.45 4.94 14.87
C ALA A 154 0.03 3.90 13.81
N PHE A 155 1.00 3.25 13.13
CA PHE A 155 0.76 2.36 12.01
C PHE A 155 1.31 0.95 12.23
N VAL A 156 0.46 -0.05 12.04
CA VAL A 156 0.84 -1.47 12.05
C VAL A 156 0.59 -2.07 10.68
N LEU A 157 1.56 -2.84 10.19
CA LEU A 157 1.51 -3.51 8.90
C LEU A 157 1.41 -5.02 9.09
N ARG A 158 0.40 -5.65 8.50
CA ARG A 158 0.21 -7.11 8.56
C ARG A 158 -0.13 -7.68 7.19
N PHE A 159 0.09 -8.97 7.02
CA PHE A 159 -0.32 -9.70 5.82
C PHE A 159 -1.58 -10.51 6.12
N VAL A 160 -2.55 -10.44 5.20
CA VAL A 160 -3.76 -11.24 5.26
C VAL A 160 -3.52 -12.52 4.46
N GLY A 161 -3.89 -13.66 5.05
CA GLY A 161 -3.86 -14.95 4.36
C GLY A 161 -4.93 -15.05 3.26
N GLN A 162 -4.88 -16.14 2.49
CA GLN A 162 -5.79 -16.35 1.34
C GLN A 162 -7.19 -16.80 1.75
N ASP A 163 -7.32 -17.54 2.86
CA ASP A 163 -8.56 -18.13 3.36
C ASP A 163 -9.29 -17.12 4.28
N GLY A 164 -10.06 -16.22 3.67
CA GLY A 164 -10.75 -15.13 4.36
C GLY A 164 -11.79 -15.62 5.37
N ALA A 165 -12.54 -16.68 5.04
CA ALA A 165 -13.52 -17.29 5.94
C ALA A 165 -12.86 -17.83 7.24
N SER A 166 -11.72 -18.50 7.13
CA SER A 166 -11.00 -19.02 8.30
C SER A 166 -10.36 -17.90 9.16
N LEU A 167 -10.15 -16.72 8.58
CA LEU A 167 -9.50 -15.58 9.21
C LEU A 167 -10.48 -14.47 9.67
N ALA A 168 -11.76 -14.55 9.32
CA ALA A 168 -12.77 -13.56 9.74
C ALA A 168 -12.84 -13.32 11.28
N PRO A 169 -12.73 -14.34 12.16
CA PRO A 169 -12.63 -14.10 13.61
C PRO A 169 -11.40 -13.28 14.00
N GLN A 170 -10.29 -13.47 13.29
CA GLN A 170 -9.06 -12.73 13.52
C GLN A 170 -9.22 -11.27 13.08
N GLU A 171 -9.80 -11.01 11.90
CA GLU A 171 -10.05 -9.65 11.42
C GLU A 171 -10.91 -8.83 12.40
N ARG A 172 -11.92 -9.48 13.02
CA ARG A 172 -12.72 -8.84 14.08
C ARG A 172 -11.92 -8.45 15.32
N ARG A 173 -10.97 -9.30 15.74
CA ARG A 173 -10.11 -9.03 16.90
C ARG A 173 -9.15 -7.87 16.58
N VAL A 174 -8.56 -7.87 15.39
CA VAL A 174 -7.68 -6.80 14.89
C VAL A 174 -8.42 -5.47 14.83
N ASP A 175 -9.60 -5.40 14.20
CA ASP A 175 -10.41 -4.17 14.13
C ASP A 175 -10.73 -3.63 15.53
N ARG A 176 -11.20 -4.50 16.44
CA ARG A 176 -11.53 -4.10 17.81
C ARG A 176 -10.33 -3.53 18.54
N LEU A 177 -9.17 -4.18 18.45
CA LEU A 177 -7.95 -3.74 19.11
C LEU A 177 -7.42 -2.45 18.50
N ALA A 178 -7.45 -2.33 17.16
CA ALA A 178 -7.07 -1.11 16.45
C ALA A 178 -7.90 0.09 16.93
N ARG A 179 -9.22 -0.07 17.02
CA ARG A 179 -10.12 0.95 17.56
C ARG A 179 -9.82 1.29 19.01
N ALA A 180 -9.69 0.28 19.87
CA ALA A 180 -9.44 0.46 21.31
C ALA A 180 -8.11 1.16 21.60
N ARG A 181 -7.10 0.99 20.74
CA ARG A 181 -5.76 1.57 20.89
C ARG A 181 -5.50 2.77 19.99
N GLY A 182 -6.50 3.24 19.24
CA GLY A 182 -6.35 4.38 18.34
C GLY A 182 -5.33 4.14 17.20
N ARG A 183 -5.18 2.90 16.73
CA ARG A 183 -4.17 2.50 15.74
C ARG A 183 -4.73 2.49 14.32
N VAL A 184 -3.84 2.74 13.36
CA VAL A 184 -4.07 2.47 11.95
C VAL A 184 -3.41 1.13 11.60
N VAL A 185 -4.19 0.18 11.10
CA VAL A 185 -3.73 -1.15 10.73
C VAL A 185 -3.91 -1.34 9.23
N LEU A 186 -2.81 -1.65 8.54
CA LEU A 186 -2.77 -1.93 7.12
C LEU A 186 -2.64 -3.43 6.88
N CYS A 187 -3.67 -4.00 6.27
CA CYS A 187 -3.81 -5.42 6.00
C CYS A 187 -3.50 -5.72 4.53
N LEU A 188 -2.26 -6.12 4.22
CA LEU A 188 -1.86 -6.40 2.84
C LEU A 188 -2.42 -7.74 2.34
N ALA A 189 -3.01 -7.71 1.16
CA ALA A 189 -3.37 -8.88 0.37
C ALA A 189 -2.92 -8.69 -1.09
N ALA A 190 -2.33 -9.73 -1.66
CA ALA A 190 -1.99 -9.75 -3.08
C ALA A 190 -3.20 -10.23 -3.90
N LEU A 191 -3.62 -9.47 -4.91
CA LEU A 191 -4.81 -9.79 -5.70
C LEU A 191 -4.65 -11.07 -6.54
N GLY A 192 -3.45 -11.35 -7.02
CA GLY A 192 -3.13 -12.55 -7.79
C GLY A 192 -3.13 -13.84 -6.96
N GLU A 193 -3.26 -13.71 -5.63
CA GLU A 193 -3.48 -14.81 -4.69
C GLU A 193 -4.98 -15.04 -4.42
N ALA A 194 -5.86 -14.33 -5.14
CA ALA A 194 -7.32 -14.45 -5.07
C ALA A 194 -7.91 -14.46 -3.64
N PRO A 195 -7.64 -13.44 -2.82
CA PRO A 195 -8.22 -13.36 -1.48
C PRO A 195 -9.76 -13.31 -1.55
N GLU A 196 -10.43 -13.94 -0.58
CA GLU A 196 -11.90 -13.89 -0.46
C GLU A 196 -12.37 -12.49 -0.02
N LEU A 197 -12.38 -11.53 -0.95
CA LEU A 197 -12.67 -10.12 -0.66
C LEU A 197 -14.02 -9.91 0.03
N GLY A 198 -15.06 -10.68 -0.36
CA GLY A 198 -16.38 -10.60 0.28
C GLY A 198 -16.36 -10.93 1.77
N ALA A 199 -15.44 -11.81 2.21
CA ALA A 199 -15.26 -12.14 3.63
C ALA A 199 -14.43 -11.07 4.36
N LEU A 200 -13.49 -10.40 3.68
CA LEU A 200 -12.59 -9.43 4.31
C LEU A 200 -13.18 -8.02 4.39
N LEU A 201 -13.88 -7.57 3.33
CA LEU A 201 -14.41 -6.21 3.20
C LEU A 201 -15.22 -5.72 4.42
N PRO A 202 -16.13 -6.52 5.03
CA PRO A 202 -16.96 -6.06 6.14
C PRO A 202 -16.19 -5.64 7.41
N PHE A 203 -14.93 -6.08 7.55
CA PHE A 203 -14.11 -5.76 8.73
C PHE A 203 -13.24 -4.54 8.55
N HIS A 204 -13.14 -4.00 7.33
CA HIS A 204 -12.23 -2.92 7.00
C HIS A 204 -13.00 -1.63 6.77
N THR A 205 -12.49 -0.54 7.35
CA THR A 205 -13.03 0.83 7.25
C THR A 205 -12.60 1.56 5.97
N HIS A 206 -11.49 1.12 5.38
CA HIS A 206 -10.89 1.73 4.21
C HIS A 206 -10.33 0.66 3.27
N LEU A 207 -10.25 1.00 2.00
CA LEU A 207 -9.59 0.24 0.96
C LEU A 207 -8.41 1.05 0.42
N LEU A 208 -7.25 0.40 0.32
CA LEU A 208 -6.06 0.92 -0.33
C LEU A 208 -5.73 0.01 -1.52
N LEU A 209 -5.82 0.54 -2.74
CA LEU A 209 -5.19 -0.09 -3.90
C LEU A 209 -3.72 0.36 -3.94
N GLY A 210 -2.81 -0.54 -3.61
CA GLY A 210 -1.38 -0.27 -3.49
C GLY A 210 -0.60 -0.56 -4.77
N ALA A 211 0.34 0.31 -5.12
CA ALA A 211 1.23 0.09 -6.25
C ALA A 211 2.69 0.44 -5.88
N VAL A 212 3.62 -0.47 -6.19
CA VAL A 212 5.07 -0.24 -6.01
C VAL A 212 5.57 0.82 -6.99
N HIS A 213 5.14 0.69 -8.24
CA HIS A 213 5.40 1.65 -9.31
C HIS A 213 4.07 2.04 -9.94
N GLY A 214 3.33 2.91 -9.24
CA GLY A 214 2.09 3.51 -9.70
C GLY A 214 1.47 4.40 -8.62
N ARG A 215 0.41 5.13 -9.00
CA ARG A 215 -0.37 5.86 -8.01
C ARG A 215 -1.15 4.85 -7.14
N SER A 216 -0.97 4.96 -5.83
CA SER A 216 -1.83 4.25 -4.86
C SER A 216 -3.10 5.04 -4.61
N TRP A 217 -4.20 4.36 -4.29
CA TRP A 217 -5.50 4.98 -4.05
C TRP A 217 -6.12 4.48 -2.75
N LEU A 218 -6.37 5.39 -1.82
CA LEU A 218 -7.03 5.15 -0.55
C LEU A 218 -8.43 5.75 -0.55
N SER A 219 -9.42 4.95 -0.12
CA SER A 219 -10.80 5.39 0.08
C SER A 219 -11.43 4.73 1.29
N ARG A 220 -12.51 5.31 1.80
CA ARG A 220 -13.41 4.63 2.74
C ARG A 220 -14.14 3.48 2.03
N SER A 221 -14.36 2.40 2.76
CA SER A 221 -15.12 1.24 2.30
C SER A 221 -16.63 1.42 2.46
N GLU A 222 -17.07 2.30 3.38
CA GLU A 222 -18.48 2.67 3.54
C GLU A 222 -18.86 3.83 2.60
N PRO A 223 -20.08 3.85 2.02
CA PRO A 223 -20.65 5.07 1.50
C PRO A 223 -20.78 6.08 2.66
N PRO A 224 -20.62 7.40 2.41
CA PRO A 224 -20.82 8.39 3.46
C PRO A 224 -22.22 8.20 4.05
N ALA A 225 -22.30 8.00 5.37
CA ALA A 225 -23.56 7.96 6.10
C ALA A 225 -24.33 9.27 5.79
N GLY A 226 -25.35 9.15 4.93
CA GLY A 226 -26.09 10.31 4.41
C GLY A 226 -26.75 10.10 3.04
N ALA A 227 -26.39 9.07 2.26
CA ALA A 227 -27.01 8.80 0.95
C ALA A 227 -28.24 7.85 0.99
N ALA A 228 -28.73 7.48 2.19
CA ALA A 228 -29.95 6.70 2.38
C ALA A 228 -30.97 7.56 3.14
N GLY A 229 -31.58 8.53 2.44
CA GLY A 229 -32.55 9.45 3.05
C GLY A 229 -33.20 10.46 2.11
N ALA A 230 -33.12 10.26 0.79
CA ALA A 230 -33.81 11.11 -0.20
C ALA A 230 -34.50 10.20 -1.22
N GLY A 231 -35.66 9.68 -0.83
CA GLY A 231 -36.47 8.78 -1.64
C GLY A 231 -37.77 8.46 -0.93
N GLY A 232 -38.50 9.51 -0.55
CA GLY A 232 -39.78 9.42 0.15
C GLY A 232 -40.51 10.75 0.06
N ALA A 233 -41.14 10.98 -1.10
CA ALA A 233 -42.34 11.79 -1.32
C ALA A 233 -42.86 11.47 -2.72
#